data_AF-A0A6L6TAZ8-F1
#
_entry.id   AF-A0A6L6TAZ8-F1
#
_cell.length_a   1.000
_cell.length_b   1.000
_cell.length_c   1.000
_cell.angle_alpha   90.00
_cell.angle_beta   90.00
_cell.angle_gamma   90.00
#
_symmetry.space_group_name_H-M   'P 1'
#
loop_
_entity.id
_entity.type
_entity.pdbx_description
1 polymer ?
#
loop_
_entity_poly.entity_id
_entity_poly.type
_entity_poly.pdbx_seq_one_letter_code
_entity_poly.pdbx_strand_id
1 'polypeptide(L)'
;MRNARITIRASEEHINKLNALSQQLEITKTDLIKKIIDDGFSQIAEITNPELLAALDKIEKMLSSIGNNLNQLARKVNAGSAFTKQDIAALEQVSKRFETLSDLIATRTKKTIIKKRGSK
;
A
#
# COMPACT_ATOMS: atom_id res chain seq x y z
N MET A 1 6.16 -7.04 -23.21
CA MET A 1 5.26 -5.92 -23.58
C MET A 1 6.03 -4.94 -24.45
N ARG A 2 5.42 -4.41 -25.52
CA ARG A 2 6.02 -3.35 -26.32
C ARG A 2 5.79 -2.00 -25.63
N ASN A 3 6.86 -1.26 -25.38
CA ASN A 3 6.76 0.09 -24.84
C ASN A 3 6.26 1.04 -25.94
N ALA A 4 5.11 1.67 -25.71
CA ALA A 4 4.56 2.72 -26.57
C ALA A 4 4.91 4.09 -25.98
N ARG A 5 5.29 5.06 -26.82
CA ARG A 5 5.62 6.42 -26.41
C ARG A 5 4.47 7.37 -26.75
N ILE A 6 4.06 8.17 -25.78
CA ILE A 6 3.10 9.27 -25.96
C ILE A 6 3.86 10.59 -25.85
N THR A 7 3.63 11.51 -26.79
CA THR A 7 4.18 12.87 -26.76
C THR A 7 3.02 13.85 -26.68
N ILE A 8 3.04 14.74 -25.69
CA ILE A 8 1.97 15.71 -25.44
C ILE A 8 2.54 17.12 -25.62
N ARG A 9 1.83 17.97 -26.36
CA ARG A 9 2.08 19.41 -26.40
C ARG A 9 1.17 20.08 -25.36
N ALA A 10 1.76 20.91 -24.51
CA ALA A 10 1.05 21.66 -23.48
C ALA A 10 1.72 23.03 -23.30
N SER A 11 0.99 24.01 -22.78
CA SER A 11 1.56 25.31 -22.39
C SER A 11 2.49 25.16 -21.18
N GLU A 12 3.41 26.10 -20.99
CA GLU A 12 4.30 26.13 -19.82
C GLU A 12 3.51 26.11 -18.51
N GLU A 13 2.39 26.83 -18.45
CA GLU A 13 1.50 26.83 -17.28
C GLU A 13 1.01 25.41 -16.93
N HIS A 14 0.57 24.63 -17.91
CA HIS A 14 0.11 23.27 -17.70
C HIS A 14 1.26 22.33 -17.30
N ILE A 15 2.45 22.51 -17.86
CA ILE A 15 3.65 21.75 -17.46
C ILE A 15 4.03 22.07 -16.02
N ASN A 16 3.94 23.33 -15.60
CA ASN A 16 4.22 23.74 -14.22
C ASN A 16 3.20 23.15 -13.24
N LYS A 17 1.91 23.14 -13.58
CA LYS A 17 0.87 22.46 -12.80
C LYS A 17 1.15 20.96 -12.65
N LEU A 18 1.55 20.29 -13.74
CA LEU A 18 1.91 18.87 -13.71
C LEU A 18 3.15 18.63 -12.81
N ASN A 19 4.16 19.49 -12.90
CA ASN A 19 5.36 19.39 -12.06
C ASN A 19 5.04 19.57 -10.57
N ALA A 20 4.24 20.58 -10.22
CA ALA A 20 3.82 20.84 -8.86
C ALA A 20 3.04 19.65 -8.27
N LEU A 21 2.11 19.08 -9.05
CA LEU A 21 1.32 17.92 -8.62
C LEU A 21 2.20 16.67 -8.44
N SER A 22 3.16 16.43 -9.33
CA SER A 22 4.15 15.36 -9.15
C SER A 22 5.01 15.55 -7.90
N GLN A 23 5.41 16.78 -7.57
CA GLN A 23 6.17 17.06 -6.34
C GLN A 23 5.33 16.84 -5.08
N GLN A 24 4.08 17.33 -5.05
CA GLN A 24 3.18 17.16 -3.90
C GLN A 24 2.89 15.68 -3.61
N LEU A 25 2.79 14.86 -4.65
CA LEU A 25 2.49 13.43 -4.53
C LEU A 25 3.75 12.56 -4.44
N GLU A 26 4.95 13.15 -4.48
CA GLU A 26 6.24 12.45 -4.48
C GLU A 26 6.37 11.32 -5.52
N ILE A 27 5.72 11.50 -6.69
CA ILE A 27 5.75 10.51 -7.79
C ILE A 27 6.21 11.13 -9.11
N THR A 28 6.72 10.31 -10.02
CA THR A 28 7.12 10.79 -11.34
C THR A 28 5.90 11.23 -12.17
N LYS A 29 6.10 12.16 -13.12
CA LYS A 29 5.05 12.55 -14.09
C LYS A 29 4.48 11.35 -14.84
N THR A 30 5.33 10.38 -15.17
CA THR A 30 4.94 9.16 -15.85
C THR A 30 4.00 8.33 -14.99
N ASP A 31 4.33 8.16 -13.71
CA ASP A 31 3.51 7.36 -12.79
C ASP A 31 2.21 8.08 -12.44
N LEU A 32 2.24 9.42 -12.37
CA LEU A 32 1.03 10.23 -12.25
C LEU A 32 0.09 10.04 -13.45
N ILE A 33 0.61 10.08 -14.68
CA ILE A 33 -0.20 9.86 -15.90
C ILE A 33 -0.75 8.43 -15.93
N LYS A 34 0.07 7.41 -15.61
CA LYS A 34 -0.40 6.01 -15.53
C LYS A 34 -1.52 5.88 -14.50
N LYS A 35 -1.34 6.48 -13.32
CA LYS A 35 -2.34 6.47 -12.26
C LYS A 35 -3.66 7.11 -12.70
N ILE A 36 -3.61 8.23 -13.43
CA ILE A 36 -4.82 8.85 -13.99
C ILE A 36 -5.48 7.95 -15.05
N ILE A 37 -4.70 7.26 -15.87
CA ILE A 37 -5.21 6.32 -16.89
C ILE A 37 -5.88 5.12 -16.23
N ASP A 38 -5.26 4.55 -15.19
CA ASP A 38 -5.71 3.34 -14.52
C ASP A 38 -6.89 3.60 -13.55
N ASP A 39 -6.82 4.69 -12.78
CA ASP A 39 -7.79 5.02 -11.72
C ASP A 39 -8.90 6.00 -12.20
N GLY A 40 -8.66 6.71 -13.31
CA GLY A 40 -9.53 7.78 -13.82
C GLY A 40 -9.35 9.15 -13.13
N PHE A 41 -9.85 10.22 -13.76
CA PHE A 41 -9.69 11.62 -13.33
C PHE A 41 -10.31 11.97 -11.95
N SER A 42 -11.02 11.04 -11.29
CA SER A 42 -11.82 11.32 -10.09
C SER A 42 -11.50 10.41 -8.91
N GLN A 43 -10.42 9.61 -8.96
CA GLN A 43 -10.13 8.59 -7.93
C GLN A 43 -8.79 8.76 -7.22
N ILE A 44 -8.15 9.93 -7.29
CA ILE A 44 -7.08 10.25 -6.31
C ILE A 44 -7.79 10.56 -4.98
N ALA A 45 -8.17 9.50 -4.25
CA ALA A 45 -8.70 9.62 -2.91
C ALA A 45 -7.56 10.02 -1.98
N GLU A 46 -7.52 11.30 -1.61
CA GLU A 46 -6.66 11.75 -0.53
C GLU A 46 -7.24 11.24 0.79
N ILE A 47 -6.56 10.27 1.40
CA ILE A 47 -6.93 9.77 2.72
C ILE A 47 -6.31 10.69 3.76
N THR A 48 -7.05 11.71 4.18
CA THR A 48 -6.59 12.69 5.20
C THR A 48 -6.93 12.28 6.62
N ASN A 49 -7.60 11.13 6.83
CA ASN A 49 -7.97 10.66 8.16
C ASN A 49 -6.71 10.21 8.94
N PRO A 50 -6.31 10.93 10.00
CA PRO A 50 -5.06 10.65 10.73
C PRO A 50 -5.06 9.28 11.41
N GLU A 51 -6.22 8.83 11.89
CA GLU A 51 -6.36 7.52 12.54
C GLU A 51 -6.20 6.38 11.54
N LEU A 52 -6.73 6.55 10.32
CA LEU A 52 -6.56 5.58 9.25
C LEU A 52 -5.11 5.51 8.78
N LEU A 53 -4.44 6.66 8.63
CA LEU A 53 -3.01 6.71 8.29
C LEU A 53 -2.16 6.04 9.38
N ALA A 54 -2.42 6.32 10.65
CA ALA A 54 -1.72 5.68 11.77
C ALA A 54 -1.96 4.16 11.82
N ALA A 55 -3.18 3.72 11.47
CA ALA A 55 -3.48 2.29 11.36
C ALA A 55 -2.71 1.64 10.20
N LEU A 56 -2.60 2.30 9.05
CA LEU A 56 -1.83 1.81 7.91
C LEU A 56 -0.33 1.72 8.21
N ASP A 57 0.26 2.73 8.86
CA ASP A 57 1.66 2.71 9.31
C ASP A 57 1.92 1.56 10.31
N LYS A 58 0.97 1.30 11.22
CA LYS A 58 1.05 0.14 12.13
C LYS A 58 1.03 -1.19 11.38
N ILE A 59 0.19 -1.30 10.35
CA ILE A 59 0.13 -2.49 9.48
C ILE A 59 1.45 -2.69 8.74
N GLU A 60 2.01 -1.62 8.16
CA GLU A 60 3.28 -1.66 7.44
C GLU A 60 4.42 -2.16 8.34
N LYS A 61 4.53 -1.62 9.56
CA LYS A 61 5.52 -2.06 10.56
C LYS A 61 5.36 -3.54 10.93
N MET A 62 4.12 -4.02 11.07
CA MET A 62 3.85 -5.43 11.34
C MET A 62 4.31 -6.32 10.19
N LEU A 63 4.00 -5.95 8.94
CA LEU A 63 4.41 -6.69 7.73
C LEU A 63 5.93 -6.70 7.55
N SER A 64 6.59 -5.56 7.77
CA SER A 64 8.05 -5.45 7.71
C SER A 64 8.73 -6.39 8.73
N SER A 65 8.24 -6.41 9.98
CA SER A 65 8.78 -7.31 10.99
C SER A 65 8.53 -8.79 10.67
N ILE A 66 7.37 -9.13 10.11
CA ILE A 66 7.07 -10.48 9.62
C ILE A 66 8.05 -10.88 8.52
N GLY A 67 8.24 -10.02 7.51
CA GLY A 67 9.16 -10.28 6.39
C GLY A 67 10.60 -10.49 6.86
N ASN A 68 11.06 -9.68 7.81
CA ASN A 68 12.40 -9.81 8.40
C ASN A 68 12.58 -11.14 9.14
N ASN A 69 11.57 -11.59 9.89
CA ASN A 69 11.63 -12.87 10.58
C ASN A 69 11.64 -14.04 9.59
N LEU A 70 10.77 -14.01 8.56
CA LEU A 70 10.76 -15.02 7.51
C LEU A 70 12.08 -15.08 6.74
N ASN A 71 12.69 -13.94 6.43
CA ASN A 71 14.01 -13.89 5.79
C ASN A 71 15.12 -14.50 6.64
N GLN A 72 15.11 -14.25 7.95
CA GLN A 72 16.08 -14.85 8.88
C GLN A 72 15.93 -16.38 8.94
N LEU A 73 14.69 -16.87 8.99
CA LEU A 73 14.41 -18.29 8.98
C LEU A 73 14.81 -18.93 7.64
N ALA A 74 14.48 -18.31 6.51
CA ALA A 74 14.88 -18.78 5.19
C ALA A 74 16.41 -18.89 5.06
N ARG A 75 17.16 -17.91 5.58
CA ARG A 75 18.65 -17.97 5.60
C ARG A 75 19.16 -19.13 6.45
N LYS A 76 18.57 -19.38 7.63
CA LYS A 76 18.94 -20.52 8.49
C LYS A 76 18.67 -21.87 7.82
N VAL A 77 17.51 -22.01 7.17
CA VAL A 77 17.14 -23.22 6.41
C VAL A 77 18.09 -23.44 5.25
N ASN A 78 18.38 -22.39 4.47
CA ASN A 78 19.31 -22.48 3.34
C ASN A 78 20.74 -22.79 3.79
N ALA A 79 21.12 -22.44 5.02
CA ALA A 79 22.40 -22.80 5.62
C ALA A 79 22.43 -24.23 6.21
N GLY A 80 21.36 -25.01 6.08
CA GLY A 80 21.26 -26.38 6.61
C GLY A 80 21.18 -26.44 8.14
N SER A 81 20.88 -25.32 8.80
CA SER A 81 20.81 -25.25 10.26
C SER A 81 19.50 -25.86 10.78
N ALA A 82 19.58 -26.61 11.88
CA ALA A 82 18.40 -27.11 12.57
C ALA A 82 17.59 -25.95 13.19
N PHE A 83 16.26 -26.02 13.10
CA PHE A 83 15.39 -25.06 13.76
C PHE A 83 15.55 -25.15 15.29
N THR A 84 15.80 -24.00 15.92
CA THR A 84 15.83 -23.91 17.37
C THR A 84 14.43 -23.66 17.93
N LYS A 85 14.23 -23.84 19.24
CA LYS A 85 12.98 -23.46 19.92
C LYS A 85 12.63 -21.97 19.73
N GLN A 86 13.64 -21.10 19.60
CA GLN A 86 13.43 -19.69 19.32
C GLN A 86 12.90 -19.44 17.91
N ASP A 87 13.30 -20.24 16.93
CA ASP A 87 12.82 -20.14 15.56
C ASP A 87 11.34 -20.55 15.44
N ILE A 88 10.94 -21.57 16.21
CA ILE A 88 9.54 -21.99 16.33
C ILE A 88 8.69 -20.89 17.00
N ALA A 89 9.18 -20.30 18.09
CA ALA A 89 8.50 -19.17 18.74
C ALA A 89 8.37 -17.95 17.82
N ALA A 90 9.37 -17.69 16.97
CA ALA A 90 9.30 -16.62 15.96
C ALA A 90 8.23 -16.91 14.89
N LEU A 91 8.08 -18.16 14.44
CA LEU A 91 7.01 -18.57 13.53
C LEU A 91 5.63 -18.41 14.14
N GLU A 92 5.44 -18.83 15.40
CA GLU A 92 4.18 -18.65 16.14
C GLU A 92 3.83 -17.16 16.27
N GLN A 93 4.83 -16.32 16.57
CA GLN A 93 4.63 -14.88 16.67
C GLN A 93 4.26 -14.26 15.31
N VAL A 94 4.86 -14.73 14.21
CA VAL A 94 4.50 -14.31 12.84
C VAL A 94 3.06 -14.72 12.52
N SER A 95 2.67 -15.96 12.81
CA SER A 95 1.31 -16.46 12.58
C SER A 95 0.27 -15.62 13.32
N LYS A 96 0.50 -15.35 14.61
CA LYS A 96 -0.40 -14.52 15.43
C LYS A 96 -0.53 -13.09 14.92
N ARG A 97 0.55 -12.50 14.40
CA ARG A 97 0.52 -11.17 13.79
C ARG A 97 -0.25 -11.16 12.47
N PHE A 98 -0.14 -12.23 11.68
CA PHE A 98 -0.94 -12.41 10.46
C PHE A 98 -2.44 -12.54 10.77
N GLU A 99 -2.80 -13.32 11.78
CA GLU A 99 -4.20 -13.45 12.24
C GLU A 99 -4.76 -12.09 12.68
N THR A 100 -4.00 -11.37 13.52
CA THR A 100 -4.39 -10.02 13.99
C THR A 100 -4.57 -9.07 12.82
N LEU A 101 -3.70 -9.13 11.82
CA LEU A 101 -3.79 -8.28 10.63
C LEU A 101 -5.02 -8.65 9.78
N SER A 102 -5.24 -9.95 9.56
CA SER A 102 -6.38 -10.49 8.84
C SER A 102 -7.69 -10.05 9.47
N ASP A 103 -7.82 -10.17 10.79
CA ASP A 103 -9.00 -9.74 11.54
C ASP A 103 -9.23 -8.24 11.45
N LEU A 104 -8.16 -7.45 11.54
CA LEU A 104 -8.25 -5.99 11.45
C LEU A 104 -8.71 -5.55 10.05
N ILE A 105 -8.24 -6.22 8.99
CA ILE A 105 -8.72 -6.00 7.63
C ILE A 105 -10.18 -6.44 7.50
N ALA A 106 -10.55 -7.64 7.94
CA ALA A 106 -11.90 -8.19 7.80
C ALA A 106 -12.96 -7.37 8.57
N THR A 107 -12.61 -6.83 9.73
CA THR A 107 -13.53 -6.05 10.57
C THR A 107 -13.63 -4.59 10.16
N ARG A 108 -12.56 -3.97 9.66
CA ARG A 108 -12.52 -2.54 9.32
C ARG A 108 -12.77 -2.21 7.85
N THR A 109 -12.82 -3.21 6.95
CA THR A 109 -13.18 -2.99 5.53
C THR A 109 -14.69 -2.96 5.25
N LYS A 110 -15.55 -3.04 6.28
CA LYS A 110 -17.00 -2.83 6.12
C LYS A 110 -17.29 -1.37 5.71
N LYS A 111 -17.38 -1.12 4.41
CA LYS A 111 -17.84 0.14 3.83
C LYS A 111 -19.34 0.28 4.10
N THR A 112 -19.72 1.09 5.09
CA THR A 112 -21.13 1.45 5.31
C THR A 112 -21.58 2.37 4.16
N ILE A 113 -22.20 1.79 3.13
CA ILE A 113 -22.83 2.59 2.07
C ILE A 113 -24.14 3.15 2.63
N ILE A 114 -24.11 4.40 3.11
CA ILE A 114 -25.34 5.12 3.44
C ILE A 114 -26.02 5.48 2.12
N LYS A 115 -26.99 4.67 1.69
CA LYS A 115 -27.87 5.05 0.58
C LYS A 115 -28.73 6.23 1.02
N LYS A 116 -28.63 7.36 0.32
CA LYS A 116 -29.50 8.53 0.50
C LYS A 116 -30.95 8.05 0.45
N ARG A 117 -31.72 8.25 1.54
CA ARG A 117 -33.17 7.99 1.53
C ARG A 117 -33.77 8.89 0.44
N GLY A 118 -34.50 8.28 -0.48
CA GLY A 118 -35.00 8.96 -1.69
C GLY A 118 -35.74 10.25 -1.36
N SER A 119 -35.44 11.31 -2.10
CA SER A 119 -36.38 12.42 -2.26
C SER A 119 -37.54 11.88 -3.10
N LYS A 120 -38.74 11.96 -2.53
CA LYS A 120 -39.99 11.93 -3.29
C LYS A 120 -40.07 13.17 -4.18
#